data_AF-A0A0Q8IFY0-F1
#
_entry.id   AF-A0A0Q8IFY0-F1
#
_cell.length_a   1.000
_cell.length_b   1.000
_cell.length_c   1.000
_cell.angle_alpha   90.00
_cell.angle_beta   90.00
_cell.angle_gamma   90.00
#
_symmetry.space_group_name_H-M   'P 1'
#
loop_
_entity.id
_entity.type
_entity.pdbx_description
1 polymer ?
#
loop_
_entity_poly.entity_id
_entity_poly.type
_entity_poly.pdbx_seq_one_letter_code
_entity_poly.pdbx_strand_id
1 'polypeptide(L)'
;MLEGITEALDLLTDSSAGRDASVRQAMLMIITALQGQDRIEQRCRNMALAARQFSLLPPTAPESVYDEIWQSLTLDELRVPALSGIAANQPHGEIELF
;
A
#
# COMPACT_ATOMS: atom_id res chain seq x y z
N MET A 1 -2.85 -9.96 -13.42
CA MET A 1 -4.05 -9.62 -12.61
C MET A 1 -4.14 -8.11 -12.42
N LEU A 2 -3.12 -7.45 -11.86
CA LEU A 2 -3.03 -5.99 -11.76
C LEU A 2 -3.18 -5.27 -13.11
N GLU A 3 -2.46 -5.72 -14.15
CA GLU A 3 -2.53 -5.14 -15.51
C GLU A 3 -3.96 -5.12 -16.07
N GLY A 4 -4.70 -6.22 -15.95
CA GLY A 4 -6.09 -6.28 -16.42
C GLY A 4 -7.07 -5.42 -15.61
N ILE A 5 -6.78 -5.14 -14.33
CA ILE A 5 -7.59 -4.23 -13.52
C ILE A 5 -7.27 -2.77 -13.90
N THR A 6 -6.00 -2.44 -14.13
CA THR A 6 -5.59 -1.12 -14.63
C THR A 6 -6.22 -0.83 -15.99
N GLU A 7 -6.12 -1.75 -16.96
CA GLU A 7 -6.74 -1.60 -18.28
C GLU A 7 -8.27 -1.43 -18.20
N ALA A 8 -8.93 -2.17 -17.31
CA ALA A 8 -10.37 -2.03 -17.09
C ALA A 8 -10.74 -0.66 -16.49
N LEU A 9 -9.95 -0.17 -15.54
CA LEU A 9 -10.16 1.15 -14.94
C LEU A 9 -9.93 2.28 -15.95
N ASP A 10 -8.90 2.18 -16.79
CA ASP A 10 -8.64 3.15 -17.86
C ASP A 10 -9.80 3.18 -18.86
N LEU A 11 -10.28 2.00 -19.29
CA LEU A 11 -11.42 1.90 -20.20
C LEU A 11 -12.71 2.48 -19.60
N LEU A 12 -12.96 2.24 -18.31
CA LEU A 12 -14.11 2.82 -17.62
C LEU A 12 -14.01 4.34 -17.49
N THR A 13 -12.79 4.86 -17.31
CA THR A 13 -12.52 6.31 -17.24
C THR A 13 -12.79 7.01 -18.57
N ASP A 14 -12.38 6.41 -19.69
CA ASP A 14 -12.52 7.00 -21.03
C ASP A 14 -13.92 6.83 -21.65
N SER A 15 -14.72 5.91 -21.11
CA SER A 15 -16.06 5.63 -21.62
C SER A 15 -17.11 6.65 -21.15
N SER A 16 -18.26 6.71 -21.85
CA SER A 16 -19.42 7.48 -21.36
C SER A 16 -19.93 6.98 -20.00
N ALA A 17 -19.60 5.74 -19.62
CA ALA A 17 -19.92 5.19 -18.30
C ALA A 17 -19.14 5.91 -17.18
N GLY A 18 -17.95 6.45 -17.45
CA GLY A 18 -17.21 7.29 -16.50
C GLY A 18 -17.94 8.59 -16.12
N ARG A 19 -18.98 8.99 -16.87
CA ARG A 19 -19.84 10.12 -16.49
C ARG A 19 -20.87 9.75 -15.43
N ASP A 20 -21.21 8.46 -15.30
CA ASP A 20 -22.11 7.96 -14.27
C ASP A 20 -21.43 8.05 -12.89
N ALA A 21 -22.14 8.63 -11.92
CA ALA A 21 -21.63 8.82 -10.57
C ALA A 21 -21.44 7.48 -9.82
N SER A 22 -22.29 6.49 -10.09
CA SER A 22 -22.21 5.16 -9.48
C SER A 22 -20.99 4.38 -9.98
N VAL A 23 -20.68 4.50 -11.28
CA VAL A 23 -19.49 3.89 -11.89
C VAL A 23 -18.22 4.52 -11.34
N ARG A 24 -18.15 5.86 -11.26
CA ARG A 24 -17.01 6.55 -10.62
C ARG A 24 -16.82 6.14 -9.16
N GLN A 25 -17.90 6.02 -8.40
CA GLN A 25 -17.82 5.57 -7.02
C GLN A 25 -17.29 4.13 -6.92
N ALA A 26 -17.77 3.22 -7.77
CA ALA A 26 -17.28 1.84 -7.81
C ALA A 26 -15.78 1.79 -8.18
N MET A 27 -15.34 2.58 -9.15
CA MET A 27 -13.93 2.68 -9.52
C MET A 27 -13.06 3.17 -8.36
N LEU A 28 -13.50 4.19 -7.61
CA LEU A 28 -12.78 4.68 -6.43
C LEU A 28 -12.68 3.61 -5.34
N MET A 29 -13.75 2.83 -5.11
CA MET A 29 -13.72 1.71 -4.16
C MET A 29 -12.71 0.64 -4.58
N ILE A 30 -12.67 0.29 -5.88
CA ILE A 30 -11.72 -0.68 -6.42
C ILE A 30 -10.28 -0.17 -6.27
N ILE A 31 -10.01 1.07 -6.69
CA ILE A 31 -8.70 1.70 -6.55
C ILE A 31 -8.27 1.64 -5.10
N THR A 32 -9.11 2.09 -4.17
CA THR A 32 -8.81 2.10 -2.73
C THR A 32 -8.48 0.72 -2.19
N ALA A 33 -9.25 -0.31 -2.58
CA ALA A 33 -8.98 -1.69 -2.18
C ALA A 33 -7.61 -2.20 -2.69
N LEU A 34 -7.25 -1.86 -3.93
CA LEU A 34 -5.93 -2.22 -4.49
C LEU A 34 -4.79 -1.55 -3.74
N GLN A 35 -4.94 -0.28 -3.34
CA GLN A 35 -3.89 0.41 -2.57
C GLN A 35 -3.77 -0.16 -1.17
N GLY A 36 -4.90 -0.53 -0.54
CA GLY A 36 -4.91 -1.24 0.73
C GLY A 36 -4.15 -2.57 0.64
N GLN A 37 -4.39 -3.34 -0.44
CA GLN A 37 -3.69 -4.60 -0.68
C GLN A 37 -2.18 -4.40 -0.88
N ASP A 38 -1.77 -3.43 -1.70
CA ASP A 38 -0.36 -3.12 -1.94
C ASP A 38 0.35 -2.69 -0.63
N ARG A 39 -0.30 -1.86 0.19
CA ARG A 39 0.23 -1.45 1.50
C ARG A 39 0.41 -2.65 2.45
N ILE A 40 -0.52 -3.60 2.45
CA ILE A 40 -0.38 -4.84 3.23
C ILE A 40 0.81 -5.66 2.72
N GLU A 41 0.97 -5.84 1.41
CA GLU A 41 2.10 -6.59 0.84
C GLU A 41 3.45 -5.96 1.21
N GLN A 42 3.56 -4.64 1.11
CA GLN A 42 4.77 -3.92 1.48
C GLN A 42 5.09 -4.05 2.97
N ARG A 43 4.09 -3.94 3.85
CA ARG A 43 4.26 -4.20 5.29
C ARG A 43 4.74 -5.62 5.56
N CYS A 44 4.14 -6.62 4.92
CA CYS A 44 4.59 -8.01 5.06
C CYS A 44 6.05 -8.19 4.61
N ARG A 45 6.43 -7.53 3.51
CA ARG A 45 7.81 -7.55 2.99
C ARG A 45 8.78 -6.87 3.96
N ASN A 46 8.42 -5.71 4.51
CA ASN A 46 9.21 -4.97 5.49
C ASN A 46 9.40 -5.77 6.78
N MET A 47 8.33 -6.38 7.30
CA MET A 47 8.40 -7.27 8.46
C MET A 47 9.31 -8.47 8.21
N ALA A 48 9.23 -9.10 7.03
CA ALA A 48 10.10 -10.21 6.68
C ALA A 48 11.57 -9.78 6.60
N LEU A 49 11.85 -8.56 6.11
CA LEU A 49 13.20 -8.01 6.04
C LEU A 49 13.75 -7.71 7.44
N ALA A 50 12.98 -7.02 8.28
CA ALA A 50 13.35 -6.72 9.65
C ALA A 50 13.61 -8.00 10.46
N ALA A 51 12.72 -9.00 10.36
CA ALA A 51 12.90 -10.28 11.04
C ALA A 51 14.20 -11.00 10.64
N ARG A 52 14.59 -10.92 9.36
CA ARG A 52 15.87 -11.46 8.88
C ARG A 52 17.06 -10.67 9.40
N GLN A 53 16.96 -9.35 9.54
CA GLN A 53 18.04 -8.54 10.09
C GLN A 53 18.19 -8.79 11.59
N PHE A 54 17.09 -8.90 12.34
CA PHE A 54 17.11 -9.23 13.76
C PHE A 54 17.73 -10.60 14.04
N SER A 55 17.50 -11.61 13.20
CA SER A 55 18.08 -12.93 13.39
C SER A 55 19.61 -12.98 13.21
N LEU A 56 20.19 -11.95 12.59
CA LEU A 56 21.64 -11.82 12.40
C LEU A 56 22.31 -11.01 13.53
N LEU A 57 21.54 -10.40 14.42
CA LEU A 57 22.09 -9.59 15.50
C LEU A 57 22.67 -10.48 16.62
N PRO A 58 23.82 -10.11 17.21
CA PRO A 58 24.32 -10.79 18.39
C PRO A 58 23.40 -10.54 19.59
N PRO A 59 23.37 -11.43 20.61
CA PRO A 59 22.57 -11.22 21.82
C PRO A 59 22.92 -9.95 22.62
N THR A 60 24.10 -9.36 22.35
CA THR A 60 24.58 -8.13 22.98
C THR A 60 24.29 -6.88 22.15
N ALA A 61 23.51 -6.99 21.06
CA ALA A 61 23.17 -5.84 20.23
C ALA A 61 22.42 -4.79 21.06
N PRO A 62 22.81 -3.52 21.01
CA PRO A 62 22.10 -2.45 21.70
C PRO A 62 20.75 -2.19 21.01
N GLU A 63 19.78 -1.72 21.79
CA GLU A 63 18.42 -1.40 21.33
C GLU A 63 18.40 -0.43 20.13
N SER A 64 19.35 0.50 20.07
CA SER A 64 19.48 1.46 18.97
C SER A 64 19.64 0.81 17.59
N VAL A 65 20.22 -0.40 17.50
CA VAL A 65 20.35 -1.12 16.22
C VAL A 65 19.00 -1.66 15.76
N TYR A 66 18.13 -2.04 16.69
CA TYR A 66 16.76 -2.44 16.36
C TYR A 66 15.95 -1.24 15.85
N ASP A 67 16.11 -0.08 16.50
CA ASP A 67 15.46 1.17 16.08
C ASP A 67 15.92 1.60 14.68
N GLU A 68 17.22 1.49 14.37
CA GLU A 68 17.75 1.78 13.04
C GLU A 68 17.15 0.85 11.97
N ILE A 69 17.04 -0.44 12.26
CA ILE A 69 16.39 -1.41 11.37
C ILE A 69 14.94 -0.99 11.10
N TRP A 70 14.17 -0.65 12.14
CA TRP A 70 12.80 -0.17 11.99
C TRP A 70 12.69 1.11 11.17
N GLN A 71 13.55 2.09 11.43
CA GLN A 71 13.58 3.38 10.73
C GLN A 71 14.00 3.25 9.26
N SER A 72 14.71 2.17 8.90
CA SER A 72 15.14 1.91 7.53
C SER A 72 14.03 1.35 6.63
N LEU A 73 12.92 0.88 7.21
CA LEU A 73 11.78 0.34 6.47
C LEU A 73 11.00 1.48 5.81
N THR A 74 10.66 1.30 4.54
CA THR A 74 9.94 2.31 3.75
C THR A 74 8.61 1.75 3.25
N LEU A 75 7.57 2.59 3.27
CA LEU A 75 6.31 2.32 2.58
C LEU A 75 6.31 3.18 1.32
N ASP A 76 6.31 2.53 0.17
CA ASP A 76 6.30 3.21 -1.12
C ASP A 76 4.84 3.26 -1.57
N GLU A 77 4.14 4.38 -1.34
CA GLU A 77 2.72 4.50 -1.66
C GLU A 77 2.49 4.55 -3.19
N LEU A 78 2.47 3.36 -3.79
CA LEU A 78 2.22 3.02 -5.19
C LEU A 78 3.18 3.60 -6.25
N ARG A 79 3.50 2.74 -7.22
CA ARG A 79 4.28 3.04 -8.44
C ARG A 79 3.56 3.90 -9.49
N VAL A 80 2.27 4.23 -9.29
CA VAL A 80 1.48 5.05 -10.23
C VAL A 80 1.17 6.40 -9.58
N PRO A 81 1.89 7.48 -9.93
CA PRO A 81 1.77 8.78 -9.27
C PRO A 81 0.35 9.35 -9.29
N ALA A 82 -0.41 9.08 -10.35
CA ALA A 82 -1.78 9.59 -10.52
C ALA A 82 -2.80 9.00 -9.53
N LEU A 83 -2.48 7.86 -8.91
CA LEU A 83 -3.35 7.19 -7.95
C LEU A 83 -2.83 7.28 -6.52
N SER A 84 -1.59 7.75 -6.31
CA SER A 84 -0.98 7.84 -4.98
C SER A 84 -1.82 8.72 -4.03
N GLY A 85 -1.96 8.29 -2.77
CA GLY A 85 -2.64 9.04 -1.71
C GLY A 85 -4.17 8.98 -1.64
N ILE A 86 -4.87 8.27 -2.54
CA ILE A 86 -6.35 8.17 -2.48
C ILE A 86 -6.81 7.41 -1.22
N ALA A 87 -6.15 6.30 -0.88
CA ALA A 87 -6.42 5.52 0.32
C ALA A 87 -5.89 6.18 1.61
N ALA A 88 -4.87 7.05 1.51
CA ALA A 88 -4.35 7.81 2.65
C ALA A 88 -5.38 8.80 3.24
N ASN A 89 -6.39 9.19 2.45
CA ASN A 89 -7.49 10.06 2.88
C ASN A 89 -8.64 9.31 3.57
N GLN A 90 -8.56 7.99 3.76
CA GLN A 90 -9.55 7.27 4.56
C GLN A 90 -9.43 7.66 6.04
N PRO A 91 -10.56 7.85 6.76
CA PRO A 91 -10.53 8.25 8.16
C PRO A 91 -9.74 7.23 8.98
N HIS A 92 -8.67 7.70 9.63
CA HIS A 92 -7.91 6.95 10.63
C HIS A 92 -8.88 6.32 11.65
N GLY A 93 -8.96 4.98 11.68
CA GLY A 93 -9.87 4.27 12.57
C GLY A 93 -10.02 2.78 12.30
N GLU A 94 -9.78 2.32 11.06
CA GLU A 94 -9.59 0.89 10.81
C GLU A 94 -8.15 0.51 11.16
N ILE A 95 -8.01 -0.51 11.98
CA ILE A 95 -6.78 -0.97 12.64
C ILE A 95 -5.57 -0.87 11.68
N GLU A 96 -4.78 0.19 11.82
CA GLU A 96 -3.45 0.26 11.26
C GLU A 96 -2.54 -0.55 12.16
N LEU A 97 -2.36 -1.84 11.83
CA LEU A 97 -1.28 -2.63 12.41
C LEU A 97 0.04 -1.99 11.96
N PHE A 98 0.75 -1.45 12.97
CA PHE A 98 2.05 -0.79 12.94
C PHE A 98 3.06 -1.43 11.99
#